data_AF-A0A3P1XZF7-F1
#
_entry.id   AF-A0A3P1XZF7-F1
#
_cell.length_a   1.000
_cell.length_b   1.000
_cell.length_c   1.000
_cell.angle_alpha   90.00
_cell.angle_beta   90.00
_cell.angle_gamma   90.00
#
_symmetry.space_group_name_H-M   'P 1'
#
loop_
_entity.id
_entity.type
_entity.pdbx_description
1 polymer ?
#
loop_
_entity_poly.entity_id
_entity_poly.type
_entity_poly.pdbx_seq_one_letter_code
_entity_poly.pdbx_strand_id
1 'polypeptide(L)'
;MDTTSLISSISVPRLSFYETFLGCATDQEKVGAYVAYQDLSGDFFCLVQMIEVALRNAINNTIKANHGPAWYDSIPQTKKSQDLVLNAKQKALDECGVRYTDDDVICRLTFGFWVYMLDAPYRDTQRPCYIWTPENKAKTFPHAKNPLGGGDMKVKALFDEFHKVLLFRNRLFHHEPIWKKHHCKSHSQ
;
A
#
# COMPACT_ATOMS: atom_id res chain seq x y z
N MET A 1 -23.20 12.47 22.92
CA MET A 1 -23.29 12.76 21.48
C MET A 1 -24.60 12.18 20.99
N ASP A 2 -25.47 12.99 20.39
CA ASP A 2 -26.72 12.50 19.80
C ASP A 2 -26.40 11.66 18.55
N THR A 3 -26.97 10.45 18.46
CA THR A 3 -26.78 9.49 17.36
C THR A 3 -27.06 10.13 15.99
N THR A 4 -28.05 11.01 15.95
CA THR A 4 -28.46 11.75 14.74
C THR A 4 -27.34 12.66 14.21
N SER A 5 -26.63 13.35 15.11
CA SER A 5 -25.50 14.22 14.78
C SER A 5 -24.26 13.44 14.33
N LEU A 6 -24.10 12.20 14.78
CA LEU A 6 -22.99 11.33 14.38
C LEU A 6 -23.21 10.76 12.98
N ILE A 7 -24.44 10.36 12.67
CA ILE A 7 -24.85 9.81 11.37
C ILE A 7 -24.68 10.84 10.25
N SER A 8 -25.05 12.10 10.50
CA SER A 8 -24.83 13.20 9.55
C SER A 8 -23.34 13.44 9.25
N SER A 9 -22.44 13.08 10.17
CA SER A 9 -20.99 13.29 10.05
C SER A 9 -20.26 12.13 9.36
N ILE A 10 -20.73 10.88 9.50
CA ILE A 10 -20.08 9.67 8.94
C ILE A 10 -20.50 9.39 7.48
N SER A 11 -21.55 10.08 7.00
CA SER A 11 -22.22 9.92 5.71
C SER A 11 -23.06 8.65 5.57
N VAL A 12 -24.28 8.83 5.05
CA VAL A 12 -25.28 7.77 4.82
C VAL A 12 -24.76 6.60 3.95
N PRO A 13 -23.96 6.81 2.87
CA PRO A 13 -23.45 5.71 2.06
C PRO A 13 -22.51 4.73 2.78
N ARG A 14 -21.84 5.18 3.85
CA ARG A 14 -20.97 4.31 4.66
C ARG A 14 -21.77 3.42 5.60
N LEU A 15 -22.88 3.93 6.13
CA LEU A 15 -23.73 3.22 7.07
C LEU A 15 -24.72 2.27 6.38
N SER A 16 -25.18 2.59 5.17
CA SER A 16 -26.08 1.72 4.40
C SER A 16 -25.49 0.34 4.07
N PHE A 17 -24.16 0.22 4.06
CA PHE A 17 -23.50 -1.08 3.93
C PHE A 17 -23.85 -2.04 5.07
N TYR A 18 -23.88 -1.56 6.31
CA TYR A 18 -24.14 -2.40 7.48
C TYR A 18 -25.61 -2.82 7.54
N GLU A 19 -26.52 -2.00 7.02
CA GLU A 19 -27.91 -2.38 6.81
C GLU A 19 -28.02 -3.54 5.82
N THR A 20 -27.41 -3.40 4.63
CA THR A 20 -27.52 -4.43 3.57
C THR A 20 -26.79 -5.72 3.92
N PHE A 21 -25.65 -5.65 4.62
CA PHE A 21 -24.79 -6.81 4.84
C PHE A 21 -24.98 -7.48 6.20
N LEU A 22 -25.23 -6.72 7.27
CA LEU A 22 -25.39 -7.24 8.63
C LEU A 22 -26.85 -7.24 9.10
N GLY A 23 -27.77 -6.64 8.32
CA GLY A 23 -29.18 -6.55 8.71
C GLY A 23 -29.43 -5.58 9.88
N CYS A 24 -28.53 -4.61 10.10
CA CYS A 24 -28.71 -3.59 11.12
C CYS A 24 -29.97 -2.74 10.82
N ALA A 25 -31.00 -2.89 11.65
CA ALA A 25 -32.31 -2.27 11.45
C ALA A 25 -32.37 -0.86 12.04
N THR A 26 -31.68 -0.63 13.15
CA THR A 26 -31.66 0.66 13.84
C THR A 26 -30.40 1.46 13.53
N ASP A 27 -30.50 2.77 13.66
CA ASP A 27 -29.38 3.69 13.53
C ASP A 27 -28.27 3.41 14.56
N GLN A 28 -28.65 3.00 15.78
CA GLN A 28 -27.72 2.58 16.82
C GLN A 28 -26.95 1.31 16.43
N GLU A 29 -27.61 0.32 15.82
CA GLU A 29 -26.94 -0.89 15.32
C GLU A 29 -25.97 -0.57 14.19
N LYS A 30 -26.35 0.32 13.26
CA LYS A 30 -25.47 0.76 12.16
C LYS A 30 -24.22 1.45 12.68
N VAL A 31 -24.38 2.37 13.65
CA VAL A 31 -23.26 3.05 14.30
C VAL A 31 -22.40 2.07 15.08
N GLY A 32 -23.01 1.16 15.86
CA GLY A 32 -22.30 0.14 16.62
C GLY A 32 -21.47 -0.79 15.73
N ALA A 33 -22.04 -1.25 14.61
CA ALA A 33 -21.33 -2.06 13.63
C ALA A 33 -20.18 -1.30 12.96
N TYR A 34 -20.38 0.00 12.66
CA TYR A 34 -19.33 0.85 12.12
C TYR A 34 -18.15 1.00 13.09
N VAL A 35 -18.40 1.29 14.36
CA VAL A 35 -17.36 1.44 15.39
C VAL A 35 -16.65 0.11 15.63
N ALA A 36 -17.38 -0.99 15.80
CA ALA A 36 -16.80 -2.32 15.98
C ALA A 36 -15.92 -2.72 14.77
N TYR A 37 -16.33 -2.33 13.56
CA TYR A 37 -15.52 -2.54 12.37
C TYR A 37 -14.26 -1.70 12.35
N GLN A 38 -14.32 -0.43 12.79
CA GLN A 38 -13.14 0.42 12.92
C GLN A 38 -12.14 -0.14 13.94
N ASP A 39 -12.63 -0.63 15.09
CA ASP A 39 -11.79 -1.27 16.11
C ASP A 39 -11.06 -2.48 15.55
N LEU A 40 -11.79 -3.41 14.91
CA LEU A 40 -11.20 -4.58 14.25
C LEU A 40 -10.23 -4.21 13.13
N SER A 41 -10.57 -3.20 12.32
CA SER A 41 -9.69 -2.70 11.25
C SER A 41 -8.41 -2.09 11.81
N GLY A 42 -8.50 -1.52 13.03
CA GLY A 42 -7.38 -0.96 13.79
C GLY A 42 -6.23 -1.95 13.99
N ASP A 43 -6.56 -3.20 14.30
CA ASP A 43 -5.60 -4.26 14.61
C ASP A 43 -4.64 -4.58 13.44
N PHE A 44 -5.08 -4.34 12.21
CA PHE A 44 -4.28 -4.64 11.02
C PHE A 44 -3.24 -3.56 10.69
N PHE A 45 -3.35 -2.34 11.22
CA PHE A 45 -2.41 -1.27 10.87
C PHE A 45 -0.97 -1.60 11.28
N CYS A 46 -0.77 -2.22 12.45
CA CYS A 46 0.56 -2.63 12.89
C CYS A 46 1.19 -3.63 11.91
N LEU A 47 0.43 -4.64 11.50
CA LEU A 47 0.89 -5.65 10.52
C LEU A 47 1.24 -5.02 9.17
N VAL A 48 0.36 -4.16 8.65
CA VAL A 48 0.58 -3.48 7.37
C VAL A 48 1.80 -2.56 7.44
N GLN A 49 1.98 -1.82 8.53
CA GLN A 49 3.13 -0.94 8.73
C GLN A 49 4.46 -1.73 8.75
N MET A 50 4.49 -2.89 9.41
CA MET A 50 5.67 -3.75 9.39
C MET A 50 5.99 -4.25 7.99
N ILE A 51 4.97 -4.68 7.22
CA ILE A 51 5.15 -5.11 5.83
C ILE A 51 5.69 -3.97 4.97
N GLU A 52 5.14 -2.76 5.13
CA GLU A 52 5.57 -1.58 4.37
C GLU A 52 7.04 -1.25 4.63
N VAL A 53 7.44 -1.17 5.90
CA VAL A 53 8.84 -0.87 6.28
C VAL A 53 9.78 -1.97 5.81
N ALA A 54 9.41 -3.24 5.98
CA ALA A 54 10.23 -4.37 5.56
C ALA A 54 10.41 -4.38 4.03
N LEU A 55 9.33 -4.19 3.26
CA LEU A 55 9.41 -4.15 1.80
C LEU A 55 10.26 -2.98 1.31
N ARG A 56 10.02 -1.77 1.85
CA ARG A 56 10.81 -0.58 1.53
C ARG A 56 12.29 -0.83 1.77
N ASN A 57 12.65 -1.29 2.97
CA ASN A 57 14.05 -1.46 3.34
C ASN A 57 14.73 -2.53 2.49
N ALA A 58 14.04 -3.65 2.22
CA ALA A 58 14.57 -4.71 1.38
C ALA A 58 14.85 -4.21 -0.05
N ILE A 59 13.89 -3.52 -0.68
CA ILE A 59 14.06 -2.98 -2.02
C ILE A 59 15.12 -1.88 -2.04
N ASN A 60 15.04 -0.91 -1.13
CA ASN A 60 15.96 0.22 -1.06
C ASN A 60 17.41 -0.23 -0.89
N ASN A 61 17.68 -1.16 0.03
CA ASN A 61 19.03 -1.64 0.29
C ASN A 61 19.66 -2.31 -0.94
N THR A 62 18.87 -3.13 -1.66
CA THR A 62 19.35 -3.79 -2.88
C THR A 62 19.63 -2.79 -4.01
N ILE A 63 18.74 -1.83 -4.25
CA ILE A 63 18.93 -0.85 -5.33
C ILE A 63 20.05 0.13 -4.99
N LYS A 64 20.09 0.61 -3.74
CA LYS A 64 21.13 1.54 -3.23
C LYS A 64 22.54 0.98 -3.40
N ALA A 65 22.71 -0.34 -3.21
CA ALA A 65 24.00 -1.00 -3.39
C ALA A 65 24.50 -0.96 -4.85
N ASN A 66 23.60 -0.95 -5.83
CA ASN A 66 23.95 -1.01 -7.25
C ASN A 66 23.92 0.36 -7.95
N HIS A 67 23.10 1.29 -7.46
CA HIS A 67 22.80 2.57 -8.12
C HIS A 67 23.11 3.81 -7.26
N GLY A 68 23.57 3.62 -6.02
CA GLY A 68 23.89 4.70 -5.10
C GLY A 68 22.69 5.20 -4.28
N PRO A 69 22.92 6.14 -3.34
CA PRO A 69 21.92 6.57 -2.36
C PRO A 69 20.75 7.35 -2.97
N ALA A 70 20.98 8.09 -4.05
CA ALA A 70 19.98 8.88 -4.77
C ALA A 70 19.36 8.13 -5.97
N TRP A 71 19.32 6.79 -5.95
CA TRP A 71 18.81 5.97 -7.06
C TRP A 71 17.38 6.34 -7.51
N TYR A 72 16.58 6.90 -6.59
CA TYR A 72 15.20 7.30 -6.82
C TYR A 72 15.06 8.43 -7.85
N ASP A 73 16.16 9.10 -8.23
CA ASP A 73 16.17 10.12 -9.30
C ASP A 73 16.23 9.53 -10.71
N SER A 74 16.72 8.29 -10.85
CA SER A 74 17.00 7.69 -12.17
C SER A 74 16.21 6.41 -12.45
N ILE A 75 15.90 5.61 -11.44
CA ILE A 75 15.18 4.34 -11.64
C ILE A 75 13.69 4.54 -11.96
N PRO A 76 12.95 5.44 -11.28
CA PRO A 76 11.54 5.68 -11.59
C PRO A 76 11.36 6.36 -12.96
N GLN A 77 10.74 5.65 -13.91
CA GLN A 77 10.60 6.12 -15.31
C GLN A 77 9.16 6.47 -15.71
N THR A 78 8.16 6.17 -14.87
CA THR A 78 6.78 6.56 -15.15
C THR A 78 6.52 7.96 -14.58
N LYS A 79 5.67 8.75 -15.26
CA LYS A 79 5.26 10.06 -14.75
C LYS A 79 4.75 9.98 -13.31
N LYS A 80 3.88 9.01 -13.02
CA LYS A 80 3.34 8.79 -11.66
C LYS A 80 4.44 8.51 -10.63
N SER A 81 5.42 7.67 -10.94
CA SER A 81 6.50 7.37 -10.01
C SER A 81 7.45 8.54 -9.81
N GLN A 82 7.69 9.33 -10.85
CA GLN A 82 8.48 10.57 -10.79
C GLN A 82 7.77 11.65 -9.95
N ASP A 83 6.47 11.83 -10.15
CA ASP A 83 5.65 12.75 -9.35
C ASP A 83 5.68 12.38 -7.86
N LEU A 84 5.66 11.08 -7.53
CA LEU A 84 5.78 10.61 -6.15
C LEU A 84 7.14 10.96 -5.53
N VAL A 85 8.24 10.81 -6.29
CA VAL A 85 9.59 11.19 -5.83
C VAL A 85 9.70 12.70 -5.66
N LEU A 86 9.18 13.49 -6.60
CA LEU A 86 9.18 14.94 -6.53
C LEU A 86 8.42 15.43 -5.28
N ASN A 87 7.24 14.87 -5.02
CA ASN A 87 6.46 15.18 -3.83
C ASN A 87 7.18 14.77 -2.54
N ALA A 88 7.88 13.62 -2.53
CA ALA A 88 8.66 13.19 -1.39
C ALA A 88 9.84 14.14 -1.11
N LYS A 89 10.54 14.58 -2.16
CA LYS A 89 11.61 15.59 -2.07
C LYS A 89 11.10 16.93 -1.56
N GLN A 90 9.96 17.39 -2.06
CA GLN A 90 9.36 18.64 -1.60
C GLN A 90 9.01 18.56 -0.11
N LYS A 91 8.37 17.47 0.33
CA LYS A 91 8.07 17.26 1.76
C LYS A 91 9.31 17.15 2.62
N ALA A 92 10.37 16.49 2.13
CA ALA A 92 11.64 16.43 2.83
C ALA A 92 12.26 17.84 3.00
N LEU A 93 12.18 18.67 1.97
CA LEU A 93 12.62 20.06 2.03
C LEU A 93 11.77 20.90 2.99
N ASP A 94 10.45 20.74 2.96
CA ASP A 94 9.51 21.50 3.80
C ASP A 94 9.68 21.15 5.29
N GLU A 95 9.90 19.88 5.62
CA GLU A 95 9.94 19.39 6.99
C GLU A 95 11.37 19.37 7.59
N CYS A 96 12.39 19.05 6.77
CA CYS A 96 13.78 18.91 7.22
C CYS A 96 14.70 20.04 6.73
N GLY A 97 14.24 20.92 5.84
CA GLY A 97 15.02 22.01 5.26
C GLY A 97 16.04 21.55 4.20
N VAL A 98 16.92 22.47 3.79
CA VAL A 98 17.90 22.27 2.70
C VAL A 98 18.96 21.19 2.98
N ARG A 99 18.99 20.65 4.20
CA ARG A 99 19.94 19.60 4.63
C ARG A 99 19.30 18.22 4.73
N TYR A 100 18.13 18.00 4.10
CA TYR A 100 17.50 16.68 4.06
C TYR A 100 18.44 15.64 3.42
N THR A 101 18.29 14.39 3.84
CA THR A 101 19.09 13.25 3.37
C THR A 101 18.32 12.39 2.37
N ASP A 102 19.01 11.50 1.65
CA ASP A 102 18.33 10.52 0.79
C ASP A 102 17.31 9.68 1.58
N ASP A 103 17.63 9.33 2.83
CA ASP A 103 16.74 8.55 3.68
C ASP A 103 15.47 9.33 4.06
N ASP A 104 15.52 10.66 4.11
CA ASP A 104 14.35 11.54 4.26
C ASP A 104 13.40 11.47 3.05
N VAL A 105 13.94 11.31 1.84
CA VAL A 105 13.11 11.11 0.64
C VAL A 105 12.51 9.71 0.66
N ILE A 106 13.35 8.69 0.91
CA ILE A 106 12.95 7.29 0.93
C ILE A 106 11.83 7.03 1.95
N CYS A 107 11.89 7.64 3.14
CA CYS A 107 10.90 7.39 4.17
C CYS A 107 9.51 7.96 3.84
N ARG A 108 9.44 8.97 2.96
CA ARG A 108 8.19 9.66 2.53
C ARG A 108 7.52 9.00 1.33
N LEU A 109 8.16 8.02 0.70
CA LEU A 109 7.56 7.20 -0.35
C LEU A 109 6.62 6.16 0.26
N THR A 110 5.33 6.25 -0.08
CA THR A 110 4.27 5.38 0.45
C THR A 110 4.40 3.92 0.01
N PHE A 111 3.78 2.99 0.73
CA PHE A 111 3.72 1.56 0.37
C PHE A 111 3.46 1.28 -1.11
N GLY A 112 2.53 2.03 -1.72
CA GLY A 112 2.15 1.83 -3.12
C GLY A 112 3.34 1.98 -4.07
N PHE A 113 4.23 2.95 -3.81
CA PHE A 113 5.45 3.14 -4.60
C PHE A 113 6.29 1.85 -4.59
N TRP A 114 6.55 1.30 -3.41
CA TRP A 114 7.35 0.08 -3.22
C TRP A 114 6.72 -1.16 -3.85
N VAL A 115 5.39 -1.31 -3.79
CA VAL A 115 4.69 -2.39 -4.48
C VAL A 115 4.84 -2.27 -6.00
N TYR A 116 4.65 -1.07 -6.56
CA TYR A 116 4.76 -0.86 -8.01
C TYR A 116 6.19 -0.93 -8.55
N MET A 117 7.22 -0.82 -7.70
CA MET A 117 8.60 -1.15 -8.06
C MET A 117 8.78 -2.62 -8.46
N LEU A 118 7.86 -3.51 -8.07
CA LEU A 118 7.87 -4.92 -8.49
C LEU A 118 7.21 -5.15 -9.84
N ASP A 119 6.57 -4.14 -10.46
CA ASP A 119 5.74 -4.30 -11.64
C ASP A 119 6.54 -4.49 -12.95
N ALA A 120 5.84 -4.73 -14.06
CA ALA A 120 6.40 -5.13 -15.35
C ALA A 120 7.54 -4.24 -15.86
N PRO A 121 7.47 -2.89 -15.79
CA PRO A 121 8.56 -2.05 -16.30
C PRO A 121 9.93 -2.33 -15.65
N TYR A 122 9.94 -2.67 -14.37
CA TYR A 122 11.15 -2.91 -13.58
C TYR A 122 11.70 -4.34 -13.74
N ARG A 123 10.92 -5.23 -14.36
CA ARG A 123 11.27 -6.64 -14.64
C ARG A 123 11.66 -6.89 -16.09
N ASP A 124 11.47 -5.89 -16.96
CA ASP A 124 11.74 -5.96 -18.39
C ASP A 124 13.20 -5.60 -18.67
N THR A 125 13.99 -6.58 -19.12
CA THR A 125 15.43 -6.42 -19.39
C THR A 125 15.74 -5.40 -20.48
N GLN A 126 14.75 -5.03 -21.31
CA GLN A 126 14.92 -4.05 -22.38
C GLN A 126 14.73 -2.61 -21.88
N ARG A 127 14.31 -2.41 -20.63
CA ARG A 127 14.06 -1.09 -20.07
C ARG A 127 15.24 -0.60 -19.24
N PRO A 128 15.54 0.71 -19.28
CA PRO A 128 16.61 1.30 -18.47
C PRO A 128 16.32 1.22 -16.96
N CYS A 129 15.05 1.06 -16.56
CA CYS A 129 14.65 0.86 -15.18
C CYS A 129 14.63 -0.61 -14.74
N TYR A 130 15.22 -1.52 -15.52
CA TYR A 130 15.36 -2.92 -15.12
C TYR A 130 16.20 -3.05 -13.84
N ILE A 131 15.60 -3.55 -12.77
CA ILE A 131 16.27 -3.76 -11.48
C ILE A 131 16.19 -5.20 -10.97
N TRP A 132 15.28 -6.01 -11.53
CA TRP A 132 15.02 -7.37 -11.03
C TRP A 132 15.88 -8.43 -11.72
N THR A 133 17.20 -8.34 -11.54
CA THR A 133 18.15 -9.42 -11.85
C THR A 133 17.91 -10.61 -10.92
N PRO A 134 18.33 -11.84 -11.29
CA PRO A 134 18.26 -12.99 -10.39
C PRO A 134 18.97 -12.73 -9.04
N GLU A 135 20.11 -12.04 -9.08
CA GLU A 135 20.87 -11.65 -7.88
C GLU A 135 20.09 -10.66 -7.01
N ASN A 136 19.54 -9.59 -7.60
CA ASN A 136 18.76 -8.61 -6.85
C ASN A 136 17.50 -9.23 -6.26
N LYS A 137 16.83 -10.14 -6.99
CA LYS A 137 15.70 -10.90 -6.44
C LYS A 137 16.14 -11.73 -5.24
N ALA A 138 17.26 -12.44 -5.34
CA ALA A 138 17.74 -13.33 -4.27
C ALA A 138 18.15 -12.55 -3.02
N LYS A 139 18.77 -11.37 -3.18
CA LYS A 139 19.12 -10.46 -2.09
C LYS A 139 17.89 -9.84 -1.42
N THR A 140 16.93 -9.36 -2.21
CA THR A 140 15.72 -8.69 -1.68
C THR A 140 14.74 -9.70 -1.05
N PHE A 141 14.60 -10.88 -1.65
CA PHE A 141 13.61 -11.88 -1.27
C PHE A 141 14.23 -13.28 -1.09
N PRO A 142 15.14 -13.46 -0.12
CA PRO A 142 15.90 -14.70 0.07
C PRO A 142 15.02 -15.89 0.48
N HIS A 143 13.91 -15.62 1.18
CA HIS A 143 13.00 -16.64 1.70
C HIS A 143 11.69 -16.75 0.91
N ALA A 144 11.54 -16.02 -0.20
CA ALA A 144 10.34 -16.10 -1.03
C ALA A 144 10.37 -17.37 -1.89
N LYS A 145 9.84 -18.46 -1.34
CA LYS A 145 9.71 -19.78 -1.99
C LYS A 145 8.27 -19.99 -2.45
N ASN A 146 8.11 -20.67 -3.58
CA ASN A 146 6.80 -21.01 -4.12
C ASN A 146 6.11 -22.01 -3.16
N PRO A 147 4.92 -21.69 -2.62
CA PRO A 147 4.19 -22.58 -1.70
C PRO A 147 3.82 -23.93 -2.31
N LEU A 148 3.68 -23.99 -3.64
CA LEU A 148 3.34 -25.22 -4.39
C LEU A 148 4.58 -26.05 -4.77
N GLY A 149 5.76 -25.70 -4.25
CA GLY A 149 7.03 -26.29 -4.67
C GLY A 149 7.58 -25.69 -5.97
N GLY A 150 8.76 -26.16 -6.39
CA GLY A 150 9.36 -25.73 -7.66
C GLY A 150 10.26 -24.49 -7.58
N GLY A 151 10.81 -24.17 -6.40
CA GLY A 151 11.85 -23.16 -6.22
C GLY A 151 11.35 -21.80 -5.73
N ASP A 152 12.02 -20.73 -6.18
CA ASP A 152 11.78 -19.36 -5.72
C ASP A 152 10.53 -18.74 -6.36
N MET A 153 9.83 -17.89 -5.61
CA MET A 153 8.75 -17.07 -6.18
C MET A 153 9.31 -16.11 -7.24
N LYS A 154 8.62 -16.03 -8.38
CA LYS A 154 8.89 -15.02 -9.40
C LYS A 154 8.50 -13.64 -8.88
N VAL A 155 9.20 -12.58 -9.32
CA VAL A 155 8.89 -11.19 -8.93
C VAL A 155 7.46 -10.79 -9.32
N LYS A 156 6.90 -11.36 -10.40
CA LYS A 156 5.48 -11.17 -10.72
C LYS A 156 4.54 -11.70 -9.63
N ALA A 157 4.79 -12.90 -9.11
CA ALA A 157 3.98 -13.45 -8.04
C ALA A 157 4.10 -12.61 -6.76
N LEU A 158 5.31 -12.12 -6.46
CA LEU A 158 5.52 -11.18 -5.35
C LEU A 158 4.72 -9.89 -5.53
N PHE A 159 4.75 -9.30 -6.73
CA PHE A 159 3.91 -8.14 -7.06
C PHE A 159 2.43 -8.46 -6.81
N ASP A 160 1.92 -9.58 -7.30
CA ASP A 160 0.52 -9.97 -7.13
C ASP A 160 0.15 -10.08 -5.64
N GLU A 161 0.99 -10.69 -4.79
CA GLU A 161 0.75 -10.79 -3.35
C GLU A 161 0.81 -9.45 -2.62
N PHE A 162 1.87 -8.65 -2.85
CA PHE A 162 1.96 -7.32 -2.23
C PHE A 162 0.87 -6.37 -2.74
N HIS A 163 0.39 -6.55 -3.97
CA HIS A 163 -0.73 -5.79 -4.50
C HIS A 163 -2.04 -6.10 -3.77
N LYS A 164 -2.29 -7.36 -3.37
CA LYS A 164 -3.42 -7.70 -2.49
C LYS A 164 -3.31 -6.96 -1.15
N VAL A 165 -2.11 -6.92 -0.55
CA VAL A 165 -1.87 -6.18 0.69
C VAL A 165 -2.09 -4.68 0.49
N LEU A 166 -1.68 -4.12 -0.65
CA LEU A 166 -1.92 -2.71 -0.98
C LEU A 166 -3.41 -2.38 -1.07
N LEU A 167 -4.19 -3.24 -1.75
CA LEU A 167 -5.64 -3.08 -1.85
C LEU A 167 -6.32 -3.23 -0.49
N PHE A 168 -5.89 -4.20 0.32
CA PHE A 168 -6.34 -4.38 1.70
C PHE A 168 -6.05 -3.13 2.55
N ARG A 169 -4.81 -2.63 2.52
CA ARG A 169 -4.40 -1.39 3.17
C ARG A 169 -5.29 -0.22 2.76
N ASN A 170 -5.50 -0.02 1.46
CA ASN A 170 -6.33 1.10 0.99
C ASN A 170 -7.75 1.02 1.55
N ARG A 171 -8.35 -0.18 1.65
CA ARG A 171 -9.67 -0.37 2.27
C ARG A 171 -9.68 0.01 3.75
N LEU A 172 -8.67 -0.40 4.52
CA LEU A 172 -8.54 -0.02 5.93
C LEU A 172 -8.51 1.50 6.09
N PHE A 173 -7.70 2.20 5.28
CA PHE A 173 -7.58 3.67 5.33
C PHE A 173 -8.85 4.40 4.88
N HIS A 174 -9.67 3.79 4.02
CA HIS A 174 -10.95 4.36 3.60
C HIS A 174 -12.12 3.97 4.51
N HIS A 175 -11.86 3.20 5.58
CA HIS A 175 -12.88 2.58 6.43
C HIS A 175 -13.91 1.78 5.62
N GLU A 176 -13.45 1.12 4.56
CA GLU A 176 -14.27 0.25 3.74
C GLU A 176 -14.23 -1.19 4.27
N PRO A 177 -15.37 -1.89 4.31
CA PRO A 177 -15.45 -3.31 4.69
C PRO A 177 -14.49 -4.19 3.89
N ILE A 178 -13.58 -4.88 4.58
CA ILE A 178 -12.52 -5.72 3.97
C ILE A 178 -13.10 -6.92 3.19
N TRP A 179 -14.29 -7.40 3.54
CA TRP A 179 -14.97 -8.51 2.86
C TRP A 179 -15.78 -8.09 1.63
N LYS A 180 -15.85 -6.80 1.28
CA LYS A 180 -16.58 -6.33 0.11
C LYS A 180 -15.93 -6.88 -1.17
N LYS A 181 -16.56 -7.82 -1.87
CA LYS A 181 -16.01 -8.35 -3.14
C LYS A 181 -15.88 -7.20 -4.15
N HIS A 182 -14.77 -7.18 -4.88
CA HIS A 182 -14.67 -6.33 -6.08
C HIS A 182 -15.84 -6.74 -7.00
N HIS A 183 -16.67 -5.77 -7.41
CA HIS A 183 -17.92 -5.88 -8.18
C HIS A 183 -19.27 -5.88 -7.44
N CYS A 184 -19.33 -5.62 -6.12
CA CYS A 184 -20.61 -5.18 -5.55
C CYS A 184 -20.86 -3.72 -5.99
N LYS A 185 -21.51 -3.54 -7.15
CA LYS A 185 -22.12 -2.26 -7.54
C LYS A 185 -22.91 -1.76 -6.34
N SER A 186 -22.59 -0.57 -5.85
CA SER A 186 -23.51 0.20 -5.02
C SER A 186 -24.81 0.28 -5.82
N HIS A 187 -25.81 -0.49 -5.44
CA HIS A 187 -27.14 -0.32 -6.01
C HIS A 187 -27.61 1.03 -5.46
N SER A 188 -27.48 2.05 -6.30
CA SER A 188 -28.34 3.22 -6.23
C SER A 188 -29.76 2.73 -6.52
N GLN A 189 -30.57 2.65 -5.47
CA GLN A 189 -32.01 2.84 -5.57
C GLN A 189 -32.35 4.06 -4.73
#